data_AF-A0A6M2E0W9-F1
#
_entry.id   AF-A0A6M2E0W9-F1
#
_cell.length_a   1.000
_cell.length_b   1.000
_cell.length_c   1.000
_cell.angle_alpha   90.00
_cell.angle_beta   90.00
_cell.angle_gamma   90.00
#
_symmetry.space_group_name_H-M   'P 1'
#
loop_
_entity.id
_entity.type
_entity.pdbx_description
1 polymer ?
#
loop_
_entity_poly.entity_id
_entity_poly.type
_entity_poly.pdbx_seq_one_letter_code
_entity_poly.pdbx_strand_id
1 'polypeptide(L)'
;MLLYICIFLNSVNAVFMSMNCPDVRIALVGAETSSKEQEQTYIFGNEELMNDDTSLALLRNYANQNKDGYGDPDVVLLLTGRDIYESAGGHANKKISGIAY
;
A
#
# COMPACT_ATOMS: atom_id res chain seq x y z
N MET A 1 8.28 -11.70 -7.90
CA MET A 1 7.48 -10.87 -6.96
C MET A 1 8.03 -10.92 -5.54
N LEU A 2 8.05 -12.07 -4.86
CA LEU A 2 8.51 -12.16 -3.46
C LEU A 2 9.91 -11.57 -3.24
N LEU A 3 10.87 -11.83 -4.13
CA LEU A 3 12.21 -11.24 -4.07
C LEU A 3 12.18 -9.70 -4.07
N TYR A 4 11.32 -9.08 -4.89
CA TYR A 4 11.18 -7.63 -4.95
C TYR A 4 10.64 -7.06 -3.64
N ILE A 5 9.63 -7.72 -3.05
CA ILE A 5 9.07 -7.35 -1.74
C ILE A 5 10.13 -7.48 -0.65
N CYS A 6 10.91 -8.57 -0.63
CA CYS A 6 11.98 -8.75 0.34
C CYS A 6 13.06 -7.66 0.22
N ILE A 7 13.48 -7.31 -1.00
CA ILE A 7 14.44 -6.23 -1.23
C ILE A 7 13.86 -4.90 -0.73
N PHE A 8 12.61 -4.58 -1.11
CA PHE A 8 11.93 -3.37 -0.68
C PHE A 8 11.85 -3.26 0.85
N LEU A 9 11.38 -4.31 1.53
CA LEU A 9 11.27 -4.32 2.99
C LEU A 9 12.62 -4.27 3.68
N ASN A 10 13.66 -4.92 3.14
CA ASN A 10 15.02 -4.80 3.66
C ASN A 10 15.54 -3.36 3.57
N SER A 11 15.26 -2.67 2.45
CA SER A 11 15.60 -1.25 2.29
C SER A 11 14.85 -0.37 3.29
N VAL A 12 13.56 -0.60 3.50
CA VAL A 12 12.76 0.11 4.51
C VAL A 12 13.30 -0.15 5.92
N ASN A 13 13.57 -1.41 6.26
CA ASN A 13 14.09 -1.81 7.56
C ASN A 13 15.47 -1.19 7.84
N ALA A 14 16.32 -1.03 6.82
CA ALA A 14 17.61 -0.35 6.96
C ALA A 14 17.46 1.14 7.37
N VAL A 15 16.42 1.82 6.88
CA VAL A 15 16.11 3.19 7.32
C VAL A 15 15.70 3.20 8.80
N PHE A 16 14.80 2.30 9.21
CA PHE A 16 14.36 2.20 10.61
C PHE A 16 15.47 1.75 11.57
N MET A 17 16.39 0.89 11.13
CA MET A 17 17.56 0.48 11.91
C MET A 17 18.50 1.63 12.26
N SER A 18 18.44 2.75 11.52
CA SER A 18 19.20 3.96 11.87
C SER A 18 18.57 4.77 13.01
N MET A 19 17.33 4.45 13.41
CA MET A 19 16.63 5.08 14.52
C MET A 19 17.00 4.39 15.85
N ASN A 20 17.42 5.17 16.84
CA ASN A 20 17.86 4.62 18.13
C ASN A 20 16.78 4.69 19.23
N CYS A 21 15.79 5.58 19.10
CA CYS A 21 14.68 5.73 20.04
C CYS A 21 13.46 6.28 19.29
N PRO A 22 12.42 5.48 19.01
CA PRO A 22 12.25 4.05 19.36
C PRO A 22 13.10 3.10 18.48
N ASP A 23 13.36 1.88 18.98
CA ASP A 23 13.80 0.74 18.15
C ASP A 23 12.58 0.20 17.39
N VAL A 24 12.67 0.20 16.06
CA VAL A 24 11.57 -0.23 15.17
C VAL A 24 12.11 -1.31 14.24
N ARG A 25 11.38 -2.43 14.16
CA ARG A 25 11.68 -3.53 13.23
C ARG A 25 10.46 -3.83 12.38
N ILE A 26 10.69 -3.89 11.07
CA ILE A 26 9.63 -4.25 10.12
C ILE A 26 9.71 -5.75 9.83
N ALA A 27 8.58 -6.45 9.98
CA ALA A 27 8.45 -7.87 9.68
C ALA A 27 7.33 -8.10 8.67
N LEU A 28 7.58 -8.96 7.67
CA LEU A 28 6.56 -9.40 6.72
C LEU A 28 5.76 -10.56 7.33
N VAL A 29 4.50 -10.33 7.66
CA VAL A 29 3.62 -11.36 8.25
C VAL A 29 2.73 -12.06 7.22
N GLY A 30 2.44 -11.39 6.10
CA GLY A 30 1.62 -11.91 5.01
C GLY A 30 1.82 -11.12 3.73
N ALA A 31 1.55 -11.76 2.59
CA ALA A 31 1.58 -11.10 1.29
C ALA A 31 0.44 -11.64 0.43
N GLU A 32 -0.30 -10.74 -0.20
CA GLU A 32 -1.36 -11.08 -1.16
C GLU A 32 -0.98 -10.57 -2.55
N THR A 33 -1.33 -11.35 -3.57
CA THR A 33 -1.33 -10.88 -4.96
C THR A 33 -2.76 -10.89 -5.46
N SER A 34 -3.23 -9.73 -5.87
CA SER A 34 -4.61 -9.59 -6.28
C SER A 34 -4.81 -9.92 -7.75
N SER A 35 -5.90 -10.63 -8.03
CA SER A 35 -6.47 -10.69 -9.37
C SER A 35 -7.06 -9.33 -9.78
N LYS A 36 -7.31 -9.13 -11.08
CA LYS A 36 -7.94 -7.90 -11.58
C LYS A 36 -9.34 -7.70 -10.99
N GLU A 37 -10.07 -8.79 -10.78
CA GLU A 37 -11.40 -8.79 -10.17
C GLU A 37 -11.33 -8.34 -8.70
N GLN A 38 -10.30 -8.77 -7.95
CA GLN A 38 -10.08 -8.30 -6.59
C GLN A 38 -9.66 -6.84 -6.54
N GLU A 39 -8.79 -6.39 -7.46
CA GLU A 39 -8.37 -4.98 -7.53
C GLU A 39 -9.56 -4.02 -7.65
N GLN A 40 -10.62 -4.40 -8.37
CA GLN A 40 -11.84 -3.59 -8.50
C GLN A 40 -12.54 -3.30 -7.17
N THR A 41 -12.23 -4.05 -6.11
CA THR A 41 -12.82 -3.83 -4.78
C THR A 41 -12.15 -2.70 -4.00
N TYR A 42 -10.90 -2.34 -4.33
CA TYR A 42 -10.12 -1.35 -3.58
C TYR A 42 -9.36 -0.31 -4.43
N ILE A 43 -9.36 -0.45 -5.75
CA ILE A 43 -8.78 0.55 -6.67
C ILE A 43 -9.90 1.37 -7.29
N PHE A 44 -9.83 2.69 -7.11
CA PHE A 44 -10.64 3.63 -7.87
C PHE A 44 -9.79 4.26 -8.97
N GLY A 45 -10.04 3.87 -10.22
CA GLY A 45 -9.26 4.34 -11.36
C GLY A 45 -9.33 3.40 -12.55
N ASN A 46 -8.23 3.27 -13.29
CA ASN A 46 -8.11 2.38 -14.42
C ASN A 46 -6.78 1.60 -14.37
N GLU A 47 -6.38 0.96 -15.46
CA GLU A 47 -5.15 0.15 -15.52
C GLU A 47 -3.86 0.96 -15.35
N GLU A 48 -3.91 2.28 -15.57
CA GLU A 48 -2.74 3.18 -15.50
C GLU A 48 -2.80 4.13 -14.30
N LEU A 49 -4.01 4.47 -13.84
CA LEU A 49 -4.25 5.52 -12.86
C LEU A 49 -5.01 5.01 -11.65
N MET A 50 -4.66 5.52 -10.48
CA MET A 50 -5.33 5.25 -9.22
C MET A 50 -5.56 6.55 -8.45
N ASN A 51 -6.81 6.86 -8.08
CA ASN A 51 -7.07 7.99 -7.20
C ASN A 51 -6.56 7.66 -5.79
N ASP A 52 -5.84 8.59 -5.17
CA ASP A 52 -5.28 8.45 -3.83
C ASP A 52 -6.32 8.21 -2.73
N ASP A 53 -7.14 9.22 -2.43
CA ASP A 53 -8.02 9.23 -1.26
C ASP A 53 -9.10 8.15 -1.34
N THR A 54 -9.75 8.03 -2.50
CA THR A 54 -10.82 7.05 -2.69
C THR A 54 -10.26 5.63 -2.60
N SER A 55 -9.12 5.34 -3.25
CA SER A 55 -8.54 4.00 -3.19
C SER A 55 -7.99 3.68 -1.81
N LEU A 56 -7.42 4.65 -1.08
CA LEU A 56 -6.98 4.44 0.29
C LEU A 56 -8.13 4.06 1.22
N ALA A 57 -9.28 4.74 1.08
CA ALA A 57 -10.48 4.43 1.85
C ALA A 57 -11.04 3.04 1.52
N LEU A 58 -11.08 2.66 0.24
CA LEU A 58 -11.54 1.33 -0.17
C LEU A 58 -10.56 0.23 0.26
N LEU A 59 -9.26 0.45 0.13
CA LEU A 59 -8.21 -0.47 0.61
C LEU A 59 -8.32 -0.72 2.10
N ARG A 60 -8.56 0.32 2.91
CA ARG A 60 -8.79 0.17 4.35
C ARG A 60 -9.97 -0.77 4.62
N ASN A 61 -11.08 -0.61 3.89
CA ASN A 61 -12.25 -1.47 4.06
C ASN A 61 -11.95 -2.91 3.66
N TYR A 62 -11.30 -3.11 2.51
CA TYR A 62 -10.87 -4.43 2.03
C TYR A 62 -9.95 -5.13 3.05
N ALA A 63 -8.91 -4.43 3.52
CA ALA A 63 -7.94 -4.97 4.46
C ALA A 63 -8.60 -5.37 5.79
N ASN A 64 -9.53 -4.57 6.30
CA ASN A 64 -10.26 -4.88 7.53
C ASN A 64 -11.16 -6.11 7.38
N GLN A 65 -11.77 -6.31 6.21
CA GLN A 65 -12.62 -7.47 5.93
C GLN A 65 -11.82 -8.77 5.78
N ASN A 66 -10.56 -8.68 5.34
CA ASN A 66 -9.69 -9.82 5.06
C ASN A 66 -8.58 -10.00 6.10
N LYS A 67 -8.62 -9.25 7.21
CA LYS A 67 -7.53 -9.16 8.19
C LYS A 67 -7.08 -10.53 8.73
N ASP A 68 -8.03 -11.43 8.95
CA ASP A 68 -7.77 -12.78 9.45
C ASP A 68 -6.90 -13.62 8.50
N GLY A 69 -6.95 -13.33 7.19
CA GLY A 69 -6.13 -14.00 6.17
C GLY A 69 -4.66 -13.55 6.15
N TYR A 70 -4.33 -12.45 6.83
CA TYR A 70 -2.99 -11.85 6.80
C TYR A 70 -2.13 -12.14 8.03
N GLY A 71 -2.65 -12.90 9.01
CA GLY A 71 -1.92 -13.19 10.24
C GLY A 71 -1.82 -11.98 11.19
N ASP A 72 -2.88 -11.16 11.25
CA ASP A 72 -3.03 -10.00 12.14
C ASP A 72 -1.93 -8.92 11.99
N PRO A 73 -1.82 -8.27 10.82
CA PRO A 73 -0.81 -7.23 10.59
C PRO A 73 -1.14 -5.92 11.33
N ASP A 74 -0.09 -5.24 11.81
CA ASP A 74 -0.16 -3.87 12.34
C ASP A 74 -0.36 -2.83 11.22
N VAL A 75 0.20 -3.09 10.04
CA VAL A 75 0.18 -2.20 8.87
C VAL A 75 -0.05 -3.00 7.60
N VAL A 76 -0.91 -2.49 6.71
CA VAL A 76 -1.13 -3.03 5.37
C VAL A 76 -0.65 -2.02 4.34
N LEU A 77 0.15 -2.49 3.38
CA LEU A 77 0.71 -1.69 2.29
C LEU A 77 0.24 -2.24 0.95
N LEU A 78 -0.28 -1.36 0.10
CA LEU A 78 -0.53 -1.67 -1.31
C LEU A 78 0.63 -1.19 -2.17
N LEU A 79 1.27 -2.12 -2.89
CA LEU A 79 2.23 -1.80 -3.94
C LEU A 79 1.52 -1.90 -5.29
N THR A 80 1.59 -0.84 -6.09
CA THR A 80 0.95 -0.79 -7.42
C THR A 80 1.91 -0.19 -8.45
N GLY A 81 1.75 -0.61 -9.70
CA GLY A 81 2.44 0.00 -10.84
C GLY A 81 1.68 1.17 -11.47
N ARG A 82 0.52 1.55 -10.90
CA ARG A 82 -0.32 2.65 -11.37
C ARG A 82 0.20 3.99 -10.87
N ASP A 83 0.07 5.01 -11.70
CA ASP A 83 0.32 6.39 -11.31
C ASP A 83 -0.80 6.85 -10.37
N ILE A 84 -0.42 7.30 -9.18
CA ILE A 84 -1.36 7.82 -8.19
C ILE A 84 -1.66 9.28 -8.52
N TYR A 85 -2.93 9.67 -8.45
CA TYR A 85 -3.33 11.05 -8.63
C TYR A 85 -4.26 11.56 -7.53
N GLU A 86 -3.96 12.79 -7.10
CA GLU A 86 -4.78 13.56 -6.17
C GLU A 86 -5.88 14.28 -6.94
N SER A 87 -7.11 14.20 -6.43
CA SER A 87 -8.27 14.91 -6.98
C SER A 87 -8.67 16.09 -6.10
N ALA A 88 -7.73 16.96 -5.77
CA ALA A 88 -8.02 18.19 -5.03
C ALA A 88 -8.48 19.31 -5.98
N GLY A 89 -9.65 19.89 -5.73
CA GLY A 89 -10.07 21.15 -6.37
C GLY A 89 -10.20 21.11 -7.90
N GLY A 90 -10.61 19.97 -8.47
CA GLY A 90 -10.88 19.82 -9.91
C GLY A 90 -9.66 19.64 -10.81
N HIS A 91 -8.46 19.49 -10.24
CA HIS A 91 -7.22 19.23 -10.98
C HIS A 91 -6.60 17.90 -10.54
N ALA A 92 -6.16 17.09 -11.49
CA ALA A 92 -5.45 15.84 -11.20
C ALA A 92 -3.94 16.10 -11.04
N ASN A 93 -3.42 15.96 -9.83
CA ASN A 93 -1.98 16.06 -9.56
C ASN A 93 -1.36 14.66 -9.54
N LYS A 94 -0.47 14.37 -10.51
CA LYS A 94 0.21 13.07 -10.66
C LYS A 94 1.63 13.03 -10.06
N LYS A 95 2.03 14.05 -9.29
CA LYS A 95 3.38 14.12 -8.69
C LYS A 95 3.47 13.47 -7.32
N ILE A 96 2.53 12.59 -6.99
CA ILE A 96 2.46 11.89 -5.71
C ILE A 96 2.86 10.43 -5.88
N SER A 97 3.62 9.89 -4.92
CA SER A 97 4.12 8.51 -4.96
C SER A 97 3.44 7.59 -3.95
N GLY A 98 2.54 8.12 -3.12
CA GLY A 98 1.84 7.39 -2.07
C GLY A 98 1.13 8.31 -1.09
N ILE A 99 0.20 7.73 -0.32
CA ILE A 99 -0.56 8.38 0.75
C ILE A 99 -0.78 7.38 1.89
N ALA A 100 -0.96 7.89 3.11
CA ALA A 100 -1.34 7.13 4.30
C ALA A 100 -2.21 8.01 5.22
N TYR A 101 -2.87 7.40 6.20
CA TYR A 101 -3.60 8.11 7.26
C TYR A 101 -2.66 8.67 8.34
#